data_AF-A0A1B1Q2Q0-F1
#
_entry.id   AF-A0A1B1Q2Q0-F1
#
_cell.length_a   1.000
_cell.length_b   1.000
_cell.length_c   1.000
_cell.angle_alpha   90.00
_cell.angle_beta   90.00
_cell.angle_gamma   90.00
#
_symmetry.space_group_name_H-M   'P 1'
#
loop_
_entity.id
_entity.type
_entity.pdbx_description
1 polymer ?
#
loop_
_entity_poly.entity_id
_entity_poly.type
_entity_poly.pdbx_seq_one_letter_code
_entity_poly.pdbx_strand_id
1 'polypeptide(L)'
;MHPFEDGNGRIHRFLIHNILFLRSQMTLQGESGAFYRYIDMTAQAEALYDFVKLTIEHELVEELDFLANYDKTRQAIQESVDMPDRLIDLFIRLCLQNNGRLSPKKRASHFGFLTDAELADLENTVQKGYARD
;
A
#
# COMPACT_ATOMS: atom_id res chain seq x y z
N MET A 1 -4.76 10.44 3.91
CA MET A 1 -5.39 9.97 5.16
C MET A 1 -6.77 10.62 5.28
N HIS A 2 -7.82 9.82 5.27
CA HIS A 2 -9.22 10.27 5.41
C HIS A 2 -9.89 9.45 6.54
N PRO A 3 -9.48 9.68 7.80
CA PRO A 3 -9.82 8.80 8.91
C PRO A 3 -11.29 8.84 9.33
N PHE A 4 -12.07 9.83 8.87
CA PHE A 4 -13.50 9.96 9.17
C PHE A 4 -14.33 9.84 7.89
N GLU A 5 -15.57 9.35 7.98
CA GLU A 5 -16.49 9.28 6.83
C GLU A 5 -16.83 10.68 6.26
N ASP A 6 -16.94 11.69 7.12
CA ASP A 6 -17.16 13.10 6.76
C ASP A 6 -16.44 14.04 7.75
N GLY A 7 -16.34 15.33 7.44
CA GLY A 7 -15.87 16.35 8.36
C GLY A 7 -14.35 16.57 8.37
N ASN A 8 -13.58 15.78 7.62
CA ASN A 8 -12.12 15.93 7.51
C ASN A 8 -11.69 17.36 7.15
N GLY A 9 -12.39 18.01 6.21
CA GLY A 9 -12.11 19.40 5.83
C GLY A 9 -12.42 20.42 6.94
N ARG A 10 -13.43 20.15 7.78
CA ARG A 10 -13.79 21.01 8.93
C ARG A 10 -12.77 20.85 10.06
N ILE A 11 -12.36 19.62 10.36
CA ILE A 11 -11.31 19.31 11.33
C ILE A 11 -9.99 19.95 10.89
N HIS A 12 -9.62 19.81 9.61
CA HIS A 12 -8.40 20.42 9.08
C HIS A 12 -8.39 21.94 9.23
N ARG A 13 -9.49 22.61 8.85
CA ARG A 13 -9.63 24.07 9.02
C ARG A 13 -9.59 24.49 10.49
N PHE A 14 -10.24 23.73 11.36
CA PHE A 14 -10.20 23.97 12.80
C PHE A 14 -8.78 23.87 13.36
N LEU A 15 -8.06 22.80 13.02
CA LEU A 15 -6.67 22.56 13.46
C LEU A 15 -5.73 23.68 13.02
N ILE A 16 -5.86 24.16 11.77
CA ILE A 16 -5.08 25.30 11.28
C ILE A 16 -5.35 26.55 12.14
N HIS A 17 -6.62 26.87 12.39
CA HIS A 17 -6.97 28.03 13.22
C HIS A 17 -6.47 27.87 14.66
N ASN A 18 -6.54 26.67 15.23
CA ASN A 18 -6.03 26.37 16.57
C ASN A 18 -4.51 26.56 16.66
N ILE A 19 -3.75 26.03 15.70
CA ILE A 19 -2.29 26.19 15.66
C ILE A 19 -1.90 27.67 15.51
N LEU A 20 -2.57 28.42 14.63
CA LEU A 20 -2.31 29.85 14.45
C LEU A 20 -2.61 30.65 15.72
N PHE A 21 -3.69 30.31 16.43
CA PHE A 21 -4.02 30.91 17.72
C PHE A 21 -2.98 30.59 18.79
N LEU A 22 -2.60 29.31 18.96
CA LEU A 22 -1.58 28.89 19.93
C LEU A 22 -0.21 29.52 19.65
N ARG A 23 0.13 29.75 18.38
CA ARG A 23 1.36 30.44 17.97
C ARG A 23 1.27 31.98 18.05
N SER A 24 0.16 32.52 18.55
CA SER A 24 -0.10 33.97 18.59
C SER A 24 -0.03 34.66 17.21
N GLN A 25 -0.19 33.88 16.14
CA GLN A 25 -0.29 34.39 14.76
C GLN A 25 -1.73 34.73 14.38
N MET A 26 -2.68 34.42 15.26
CA MET A 26 -4.09 34.78 15.14
C MET A 26 -4.63 35.13 16.53
N THR A 27 -5.38 36.23 16.64
CA THR A 27 -6.10 36.61 17.85
C THR A 27 -7.59 36.37 17.64
N LEU A 28 -8.21 35.59 18.52
CA LEU A 28 -9.66 35.41 18.54
C LEU A 28 -10.27 36.54 19.38
N GLN A 29 -11.19 37.31 18.78
CA GLN A 29 -11.94 38.35 19.49
C GLN A 29 -13.21 37.75 20.11
N GLY A 30 -13.52 38.10 21.35
CA GLY A 30 -14.71 37.65 22.09
C GLY A 30 -14.50 36.44 23.01
N GLU A 31 -15.58 35.93 23.61
CA GLU A 31 -15.56 34.81 24.58
C GLU A 31 -15.12 33.47 23.97
N SER A 32 -15.07 33.38 22.64
CA SER A 32 -14.74 32.15 21.92
C SER A 32 -13.28 31.69 22.07
N GLY A 33 -12.39 32.54 22.57
CA GLY A 33 -10.97 32.20 22.80
C GLY A 33 -10.77 31.06 23.80
N ALA A 34 -11.73 30.83 24.71
CA ALA A 34 -11.68 29.71 25.65
C ALA A 34 -11.81 28.34 24.96
N PHE A 35 -12.64 28.24 23.91
CA PHE A 35 -12.87 26.99 23.18
C PHE A 35 -11.65 26.52 22.37
N TYR A 36 -10.71 27.42 22.07
CA TYR A 36 -9.46 27.09 21.37
C TYR A 36 -8.29 26.80 22.31
N ARG A 37 -8.42 27.09 23.61
CA ARG A 37 -7.34 26.93 24.58
C ARG A 37 -7.21 25.50 25.10
N TYR A 38 -8.34 24.81 25.29
CA TYR A 38 -8.41 23.44 25.79
C TYR A 38 -9.36 22.64 24.89
N ILE A 39 -8.95 22.40 23.64
CA ILE A 39 -9.74 21.54 22.78
C ILE A 39 -9.65 20.09 23.29
N ASP A 40 -10.81 19.47 23.46
CA ASP A 40 -10.91 18.01 23.58
C ASP A 40 -10.95 17.41 22.17
N MET A 41 -9.86 16.72 21.80
CA MET A 41 -9.75 15.96 20.54
C MET A 41 -9.70 14.45 20.79
N THR A 42 -10.19 13.99 21.94
CA THR A 42 -10.10 12.57 22.32
C THR A 42 -10.69 11.66 21.25
N ALA A 43 -11.90 11.96 20.77
CA ALA A 43 -12.54 11.17 19.71
C ALA A 43 -11.73 11.14 18.40
N GLN A 44 -11.05 12.23 18.05
CA GLN A 44 -10.23 12.27 16.84
C GLN A 44 -8.91 11.53 17.02
N ALA A 45 -8.32 11.57 18.23
CA ALA A 45 -7.14 10.81 18.57
C ALA A 45 -7.43 9.30 18.59
N GLU A 46 -8.57 8.90 19.15
CA GLU A 46 -9.05 7.51 19.14
C GLU A 46 -9.29 7.00 17.71
N ALA A 47 -9.99 7.77 16.87
CA ALA A 47 -10.21 7.38 15.48
C ALA A 47 -8.90 7.26 14.67
N LEU A 48 -7.94 8.16 14.91
CA LEU A 48 -6.62 8.05 14.28
C LEU A 48 -5.86 6.81 14.79
N TYR A 49 -5.95 6.52 16.09
CA TYR A 49 -5.35 5.33 16.68
C TYR A 49 -5.94 4.06 16.08
N ASP A 50 -7.26 3.98 15.96
CA ASP A 50 -7.94 2.82 15.35
C ASP A 50 -7.51 2.62 13.90
N PHE A 51 -7.39 3.70 13.13
CA PHE A 51 -6.87 3.62 11.76
C PHE A 51 -5.42 3.12 11.72
N VAL A 52 -4.54 3.68 12.54
CA VAL A 52 -3.13 3.27 12.61
C VAL A 52 -3.02 1.80 13.04
N LYS A 53 -3.82 1.40 14.02
CA LYS A 53 -3.89 0.02 14.49
C LYS A 53 -4.34 -0.92 13.38
N LEU A 54 -5.41 -0.59 12.65
CA LEU A 54 -5.89 -1.38 11.50
C LEU A 54 -4.80 -1.53 10.43
N THR A 55 -4.15 -0.44 10.06
CA THR A 55 -3.05 -0.46 9.07
C THR A 55 -1.89 -1.32 9.57
N ILE A 56 -1.50 -1.23 10.84
CA ILE A 56 -0.41 -2.06 11.39
C ILE A 56 -0.78 -3.54 11.45
N GLU A 57 -1.98 -3.85 11.93
CA GLU A 57 -2.40 -5.23 12.18
C GLU A 57 -2.77 -5.99 10.90
N HIS A 58 -3.25 -5.29 9.87
CA HIS A 58 -3.72 -5.92 8.64
C HIS A 58 -2.90 -5.49 7.42
N GLU A 59 -2.94 -4.20 7.05
CA GLU A 59 -2.37 -3.75 5.77
C GLU A 59 -0.85 -3.95 5.70
N LEU A 60 -0.11 -3.60 6.76
CA LEU A 60 1.34 -3.77 6.80
C LEU A 60 1.75 -5.24 6.84
N VAL A 61 0.99 -6.10 7.54
CA VAL A 61 1.27 -7.54 7.58
C VAL A 61 1.11 -8.14 6.19
N GLU A 62 0.00 -7.83 5.52
CA GLU A 62 -0.25 -8.28 4.15
C GLU A 62 0.80 -7.76 3.16
N GLU A 63 1.25 -6.50 3.30
CA GLU A 63 2.29 -5.92 2.48
C GLU A 63 3.66 -6.59 2.71
N LEU A 64 4.00 -6.90 3.97
CA LEU A 64 5.23 -7.61 4.31
C LEU A 64 5.22 -9.03 3.75
N ASP A 65 4.10 -9.75 3.87
CA ASP A 65 3.94 -11.08 3.28
C ASP A 65 4.06 -11.02 1.76
N PHE A 66 3.47 -10.00 1.12
CA PHE A 66 3.61 -9.76 -0.31
C PHE A 66 5.07 -9.55 -0.71
N LEU A 67 5.83 -8.71 0.01
CA LEU A 67 7.24 -8.45 -0.28
C LEU A 67 8.10 -9.71 -0.07
N ALA A 68 7.86 -10.45 1.01
CA ALA A 68 8.57 -11.70 1.27
C ALA A 68 8.31 -12.75 0.17
N ASN A 69 7.05 -12.87 -0.29
CA ASN A 69 6.68 -13.76 -1.37
C ASN A 69 7.23 -13.30 -2.72
N TYR A 70 7.30 -11.99 -2.95
CA TYR A 70 7.93 -11.40 -4.13
C TYR A 70 9.41 -11.79 -4.21
N ASP A 71 10.17 -11.59 -3.13
CA ASP A 71 11.59 -11.91 -3.07
C ASP A 71 11.85 -13.41 -3.29
N LYS A 72 11.08 -14.28 -2.62
CA LYS A 72 11.15 -15.74 -2.81
C LYS A 72 10.84 -16.14 -4.25
N THR A 73 9.78 -15.59 -4.84
CA THR A 73 9.37 -15.89 -6.22
C THR A 73 10.44 -15.43 -7.19
N ARG A 74 10.95 -14.21 -7.02
CA ARG A 74 12.02 -13.65 -7.86
C ARG A 74 13.26 -14.53 -7.82
N GLN A 75 13.68 -14.97 -6.64
CA GLN A 75 14.82 -15.87 -6.48
C GLN A 75 14.57 -17.22 -7.17
N ALA A 76 13.42 -17.84 -6.97
CA ALA A 76 13.09 -19.13 -7.60
C ALA A 76 13.09 -19.04 -9.14
N ILE A 77 12.60 -17.93 -9.70
CA ILE A 77 12.64 -17.69 -11.15
C ILE A 77 14.09 -17.54 -11.63
N GLN A 78 14.92 -16.79 -10.89
CA GLN A 78 16.34 -16.58 -11.23
C GLN A 78 17.14 -17.89 -11.24
N GLU A 79 16.79 -18.83 -10.37
CA GLU A 79 17.43 -20.16 -10.31
C GLU A 79 16.99 -21.08 -11.45
N SER A 80 15.77 -20.90 -11.97
CA SER A 80 15.21 -21.72 -13.06
C SER A 80 15.62 -21.23 -14.45
N VAL A 81 15.64 -19.91 -14.67
CA VAL A 81 15.88 -19.31 -15.99
C VAL A 81 16.90 -18.18 -15.92
N ASP A 82 17.89 -18.22 -16.82
CA ASP A 82 18.84 -17.13 -17.00
C ASP A 82 18.22 -15.98 -17.82
N MET A 83 17.68 -14.98 -17.12
CA MET A 83 17.20 -13.75 -17.74
C MET A 83 17.48 -12.52 -16.87
N PRO A 84 17.57 -11.31 -17.47
CA PRO A 84 17.81 -10.08 -16.72
C PRO A 84 16.73 -9.81 -15.66
N ASP A 85 17.13 -9.31 -14.49
CA ASP A 85 16.26 -8.98 -13.35
C ASP A 85 15.01 -8.18 -13.75
N ARG A 86 15.17 -7.22 -14.67
CA ARG A 86 14.05 -6.38 -15.14
C ARG A 86 12.95 -7.20 -15.83
N LEU A 87 13.31 -8.28 -16.54
CA LEU A 87 12.33 -9.17 -17.17
C LEU A 87 11.66 -10.08 -16.14
N ILE A 88 12.35 -10.50 -15.08
CA ILE A 88 11.77 -11.22 -13.95
C ILE A 88 10.72 -10.34 -13.26
N ASP A 89 11.09 -9.11 -12.90
CA ASP A 89 10.20 -8.16 -12.24
C ASP A 89 8.97 -7.85 -13.12
N LEU A 90 9.18 -7.70 -14.44
CA LEU A 90 8.10 -7.53 -15.39
C LEU A 90 7.21 -8.77 -15.46
N PHE A 91 7.79 -9.97 -15.50
CA PHE A 91 7.06 -11.24 -15.58
C PHE A 91 6.13 -11.41 -14.37
N ILE A 92 6.68 -11.28 -13.16
CA ILE A 92 5.91 -11.41 -11.91
C ILE A 92 4.75 -10.40 -11.92
N ARG A 93 5.02 -9.12 -12.23
CA ARG A 93 4.00 -8.08 -12.28
C ARG A 93 2.88 -8.39 -13.28
N LEU A 94 3.24 -8.85 -14.49
CA LEU A 94 2.25 -9.16 -15.52
C LEU A 94 1.41 -10.40 -15.19
N CYS A 95 2.00 -11.38 -14.48
CA CYS A 95 1.29 -12.55 -14.00
C CYS A 95 0.34 -12.19 -12.85
N LEU A 96 0.77 -11.38 -11.88
CA LEU A 96 -0.08 -10.92 -10.78
C LEU A 96 -1.28 -10.09 -11.27
N GLN A 97 -1.11 -9.32 -12.35
CA GLN A 97 -2.22 -8.62 -13.02
C GLN A 97 -3.25 -9.55 -13.68
N ASN A 98 -2.92 -10.83 -13.87
CA ASN A 98 -3.71 -11.78 -14.64
C ASN A 98 -3.74 -13.15 -13.94
N ASN A 99 -4.11 -13.18 -12.66
CA ASN A 99 -4.34 -14.38 -11.84
C ASN A 99 -3.19 -15.41 -11.91
N GLY A 100 -1.94 -14.94 -11.90
CA GLY A 100 -0.75 -15.78 -11.93
C GLY A 100 -0.41 -16.35 -13.30
N ARG A 101 -0.96 -15.81 -14.40
CA ARG A 101 -0.68 -16.28 -15.78
C ARG A 101 -0.31 -15.15 -16.72
N LEU A 102 0.53 -15.44 -17.69
CA LEU A 102 0.92 -14.49 -18.73
C LEU A 102 -0.06 -14.55 -19.90
N SER A 103 -0.48 -13.39 -20.41
CA SER A 103 -1.33 -13.38 -21.61
C SER A 103 -0.52 -13.74 -22.87
N PRO A 104 -1.13 -14.40 -23.88
CA PRO A 104 -0.42 -14.79 -25.11
C PRO A 104 0.25 -13.61 -25.84
N LYS A 105 -0.39 -12.44 -25.81
CA LYS A 105 0.15 -11.20 -26.40
C LYS A 105 1.40 -10.71 -25.64
N LYS A 106 1.37 -10.72 -24.31
CA LYS A 106 2.51 -10.31 -23.46
C LYS A 106 3.67 -11.30 -23.60
N ARG A 107 3.36 -12.59 -23.70
CA ARG A 107 4.34 -13.65 -24.02
C ARG A 107 5.06 -13.36 -25.33
N ALA A 108 4.32 -13.19 -26.43
CA ALA A 108 4.92 -12.93 -27.73
C ALA A 108 5.75 -11.64 -27.78
N SER A 109 5.36 -10.61 -27.02
CA SER A 109 6.02 -9.30 -27.04
C SER A 109 7.31 -9.22 -26.21
N HIS A 110 7.38 -9.92 -25.07
CA HIS A 110 8.47 -9.74 -24.10
C HIS A 110 9.20 -11.03 -23.72
N PHE A 111 8.57 -12.19 -23.94
CA PHE A 111 9.03 -13.49 -23.43
C PHE A 111 9.02 -14.57 -24.52
N GLY A 112 9.17 -14.18 -25.78
CA GLY A 112 9.18 -15.11 -26.92
C GLY A 112 10.37 -16.08 -26.93
N PHE A 113 11.39 -15.80 -26.11
CA PHE A 113 12.56 -16.65 -25.92
C PHE A 113 12.32 -17.80 -24.93
N LEU A 114 11.24 -17.76 -24.13
CA LEU A 114 10.90 -18.84 -23.20
C LEU A 114 10.19 -19.99 -23.91
N THR A 115 10.61 -21.21 -23.62
CA THR A 115 9.91 -22.43 -24.03
C THR A 115 8.56 -22.56 -23.31
N ASP A 116 7.66 -23.40 -23.85
CA ASP A 116 6.38 -23.70 -23.18
C ASP A 116 6.58 -24.33 -21.80
N ALA A 117 7.63 -25.14 -21.64
CA ALA A 117 7.95 -25.78 -20.37
C ALA A 117 8.45 -24.78 -19.33
N GLU A 118 9.40 -23.90 -19.70
CA GLU A 118 9.88 -22.83 -18.81
C GLU A 118 8.74 -21.88 -18.43
N LEU A 119 7.92 -21.46 -19.40
CA LEU A 119 6.79 -20.58 -19.09
C LEU A 119 5.84 -21.21 -18.08
N ALA A 120 5.48 -22.49 -18.27
CA ALA A 120 4.59 -23.20 -17.35
C ALA A 120 5.20 -23.33 -15.95
N ASP A 121 6.51 -23.57 -15.86
CA ASP A 121 7.23 -23.64 -14.58
C ASP A 121 7.25 -22.28 -13.86
N LEU A 122 7.53 -21.21 -14.60
CA LEU A 122 7.53 -19.84 -14.06
C LEU A 122 6.13 -19.40 -13.61
N GLU A 123 5.08 -19.68 -14.39
CA GLU A 123 3.69 -19.40 -14.01
C GLU A 123 3.29 -20.18 -12.75
N ASN A 124 3.68 -21.45 -12.65
CA ASN A 124 3.44 -22.26 -11.45
C ASN A 124 4.19 -21.71 -10.23
N THR A 125 5.42 -21.24 -10.42
CA THR A 125 6.23 -20.63 -9.36
C THR A 125 5.55 -19.37 -8.82
N VAL A 126 5.06 -18.50 -9.70
CA VAL A 126 4.26 -17.33 -9.30
C VAL A 126 2.96 -17.76 -8.62
N GLN A 127 2.21 -18.71 -9.16
CA GLN A 127 0.95 -19.15 -8.54
C GLN A 127 1.14 -19.75 -7.15
N LYS A 128 2.20 -20.54 -6.94
CA LYS A 128 2.55 -21.08 -5.62
C LYS A 128 2.99 -20.00 -4.64
N GLY A 129 3.78 -19.03 -5.10
CA GLY A 129 4.27 -17.94 -4.24
C GLY A 129 3.17 -17.02 -3.70
N TYR A 130 2.02 -16.95 -4.38
CA TYR A 130 0.90 -16.06 -4.02
C TYR A 130 -0.42 -16.81 -3.80
N ALA A 131 -0.39 -18.14 -3.66
CA ALA A 131 -1.55 -18.88 -3.20
C ALA A 131 -1.87 -18.45 -1.76
N ARG A 132 -3.10 -18.03 -1.50
CA ARG A 132 -3.57 -17.78 -0.13
C ARG A 132 -3.78 -19.14 0.55
N ASP A 133 -3.15 -19.35 1.69
CA ASP A 133 -3.49 -20.43 2.63
C ASP A 133 -4.91 -20.23 3.21
#